data_AF-A0A815LYY8-F1
#
_entry.id   AF-A0A815LYY8-F1
#
_cell.length_a   1.000
_cell.length_b   1.000
_cell.length_c   1.000
_cell.angle_alpha   90.00
_cell.angle_beta   90.00
_cell.angle_gamma   90.00
#
_symmetry.space_group_name_H-M   'P 1'
#
loop_
_entity.id
_entity.type
_entity.pdbx_description
1 polymer ?
#
loop_
_entity_poly.entity_id
_entity_poly.type
_entity_poly.pdbx_seq_one_letter_code
_entity_poly.pdbx_strand_id
1 'polypeptide(L)'
;MLDSHPHPHPHPHPRKQQQQQQQQNKNKNKNKIRFVVDTDNDDNDKDEPQANDDEDNEPTSVDNNNKKKTNSNKKIKIRSYLDSNRIFKWFSDNPINKDIIQSPGNQNYLMKAAPIYDEWLRTQYEYQVWENYLKLAQESKHWAKEIVNRTNNRKNTANNFQFINKKLSQFKTKIHQKAAEITSLQIELGNYWNYTAVKKRSKQTKTTMTNSNNPADMIILAGAPDINITPAITATTITATTNTTTAPSTSIDNHTDPEFLRNDIQKVDKLLINYIEENIQHIRNMAENRVKLAKLEMIEYKSFEDFKQIATPNQICAHEIIRTKVKVWHTTNKNYHTADKRLRFNILPKFVAKTNLNFKFNKTIRTPAETQAIYDRMNQITMNYHKEAMEVFTNTLAEDAELLKYEIDQLIKGFPKDDTNEIDPEVCLEAFKDYHKLRLQRYDLQLQQAVHF
;
A
#
# COMPACT_ATOMS: atom_id res chain seq x y z
N MET A 1 -78.41 37.45 -20.90
CA MET A 1 -77.53 37.60 -22.07
C MET A 1 -76.30 38.36 -21.62
N LEU A 2 -75.14 37.76 -21.90
CA LEU A 2 -73.76 38.24 -21.77
C LEU A 2 -73.13 38.28 -20.37
N ASP A 3 -72.53 37.14 -20.07
CA ASP A 3 -71.56 36.84 -19.02
C ASP A 3 -70.29 37.68 -19.11
N SER A 4 -69.85 38.12 -17.94
CA SER A 4 -68.54 38.64 -17.61
C SER A 4 -67.48 37.53 -17.56
N HIS A 5 -66.42 37.67 -18.34
CA HIS A 5 -65.19 36.87 -18.22
C HIS A 5 -64.38 37.23 -16.96
N PRO A 6 -63.86 36.22 -16.25
CA PRO A 6 -62.51 36.26 -15.72
C PRO A 6 -61.64 35.13 -16.30
N HIS A 7 -60.44 35.51 -16.74
CA HIS A 7 -59.36 34.61 -17.13
C HIS A 7 -58.84 33.75 -15.95
N PRO A 8 -58.28 32.55 -16.22
CA PRO A 8 -57.82 31.62 -15.21
C PRO A 8 -56.45 32.01 -14.63
N HIS A 9 -56.31 31.86 -13.31
CA HIS A 9 -55.02 31.84 -12.62
C HIS A 9 -54.21 30.58 -13.00
N PRO A 10 -52.92 30.68 -13.35
CA PRO A 10 -52.06 29.52 -13.51
C PRO A 10 -51.61 28.98 -12.16
N HIS A 11 -51.83 27.69 -11.93
CA HIS A 11 -51.23 26.92 -10.84
C HIS A 11 -49.69 26.96 -10.91
N PRO A 12 -48.97 27.12 -9.78
CA PRO A 12 -47.51 27.04 -9.79
C PRO A 12 -47.02 25.60 -10.00
N HIS A 13 -46.11 25.44 -10.96
CA HIS A 13 -45.49 24.17 -11.35
C HIS A 13 -44.74 23.44 -10.21
N PRO A 14 -44.76 22.08 -10.21
CA PRO A 14 -44.12 21.23 -9.19
C PRO A 14 -42.57 21.23 -9.19
N ARG A 15 -41.92 21.98 -10.08
CA ARG A 15 -40.45 22.05 -10.17
C ARG A 15 -39.77 22.86 -9.04
N LYS A 16 -40.47 23.78 -8.38
CA LYS A 16 -39.88 24.59 -7.29
C LYS A 16 -39.83 23.87 -5.94
N GLN A 17 -40.71 22.89 -5.68
CA GLN A 17 -40.66 22.08 -4.45
C GLN A 17 -39.55 21.00 -4.49
N GLN A 18 -39.18 20.49 -5.66
CA GLN A 18 -38.06 19.54 -5.80
C GLN A 18 -36.68 20.19 -5.56
N GLN A 19 -36.51 21.47 -5.92
CA GLN A 19 -35.25 22.18 -5.67
C GLN A 19 -35.04 22.54 -4.18
N GLN A 20 -36.11 22.82 -3.43
CA GLN A 20 -36.01 23.04 -1.98
C GLN A 20 -35.74 21.74 -1.20
N GLN A 21 -36.27 20.59 -1.61
CA GLN A 21 -35.92 19.30 -0.98
C GLN A 21 -34.47 18.85 -1.30
N GLN A 22 -33.94 19.16 -2.48
CA GLN A 22 -32.52 18.89 -2.79
C GLN A 22 -31.55 19.78 -1.99
N GLN A 23 -31.93 21.01 -1.64
CA GLN A 23 -31.11 21.88 -0.78
C GLN A 23 -31.16 21.46 0.70
N GLN A 24 -32.30 20.94 1.18
CA GLN A 24 -32.40 20.38 2.54
C GLN A 24 -31.62 19.06 2.70
N ASN A 25 -31.56 18.22 1.66
CA ASN A 25 -30.72 17.01 1.68
C ASN A 25 -29.21 17.28 1.53
N LYS A 26 -28.80 18.43 0.97
CA LYS A 26 -27.39 18.85 0.96
C LYS A 26 -26.90 19.33 2.34
N ASN A 27 -27.77 19.83 3.20
CA ASN A 27 -27.38 20.27 4.56
C ASN A 27 -27.37 19.15 5.60
N LYS A 28 -28.15 18.06 5.44
CA LYS A 28 -28.06 16.88 6.34
C LYS A 28 -26.78 16.05 6.18
N ASN A 29 -26.01 16.23 5.10
CA ASN A 29 -24.76 15.50 4.83
C ASN A 29 -23.48 16.19 5.37
N LYS A 30 -23.60 17.34 6.05
CA LYS A 30 -22.44 18.07 6.60
C LYS A 30 -21.93 17.55 7.95
N ASN A 31 -22.72 16.72 8.65
CA ASN A 31 -22.29 16.03 9.88
C ASN A 31 -21.75 14.62 9.62
N LYS A 32 -21.19 14.38 8.43
CA LYS A 32 -20.44 13.16 8.18
C LYS A 32 -19.13 13.30 8.94
N ILE A 33 -19.01 12.61 10.08
CA ILE A 33 -17.72 12.35 10.75
C ILE A 33 -16.87 11.58 9.75
N ARG A 34 -16.18 12.32 8.89
CA ARG A 34 -15.28 11.80 7.89
C ARG A 34 -13.95 11.68 8.60
N PHE A 35 -13.59 10.46 8.97
CA PHE A 35 -12.18 10.16 9.20
C PHE A 35 -11.45 10.45 7.89
N VAL A 36 -10.74 11.57 7.85
CA VAL A 36 -9.63 11.73 6.92
C VAL A 36 -8.61 10.71 7.40
N VAL A 37 -8.64 9.54 6.75
CA VAL A 37 -7.54 8.60 6.80
C VAL A 37 -6.40 9.33 6.09
N ASP A 38 -5.45 9.84 6.86
CA ASP A 38 -4.14 10.18 6.32
C ASP A 38 -3.50 8.83 5.92
N THR A 39 -3.94 8.25 4.81
CA THR A 39 -3.08 7.37 4.03
C THR A 39 -1.98 8.28 3.52
N ASP A 40 -0.73 7.98 3.87
CA ASP A 40 0.44 8.47 3.15
C ASP A 40 0.32 8.03 1.68
N ASN A 41 -0.53 8.73 0.92
CA ASN A 41 -0.47 8.78 -0.53
C ASN A 41 0.69 9.72 -0.86
N ASP A 42 1.90 9.20 -0.74
CA ASP A 42 2.96 9.61 -1.65
C ASP A 42 2.51 9.14 -3.04
N ASP A 43 1.89 10.05 -3.78
CA ASP A 43 2.10 10.24 -5.22
C ASP A 43 1.29 11.47 -5.66
N ASN A 44 1.99 12.60 -5.70
CA ASN A 44 1.68 13.68 -6.63
C ASN A 44 1.79 13.13 -8.05
N ASP A 45 0.66 12.91 -8.71
CA ASP A 45 0.56 13.02 -10.16
C ASP A 45 -0.59 14.01 -10.43
N LYS A 46 -0.23 15.30 -10.47
CA LYS A 46 -1.05 16.32 -11.10
C LYS A 46 -0.83 16.21 -12.61
N ASP A 47 -1.66 15.42 -13.27
CA ASP A 47 -1.95 15.59 -14.69
C ASP A 47 -3.45 15.88 -14.79
N GLU A 48 -3.80 17.16 -14.64
CA GLU A 48 -5.10 17.66 -15.11
C GLU A 48 -5.03 17.73 -16.65
N PRO A 49 -5.95 17.10 -17.39
CA PRO A 49 -6.12 17.43 -18.80
C PRO A 49 -6.77 18.82 -18.90
N GLN A 50 -6.04 19.77 -19.49
CA GLN A 50 -6.58 21.04 -19.93
C GLN A 50 -7.71 20.78 -20.95
N ALA A 51 -8.92 21.18 -20.60
CA ALA A 51 -9.98 21.40 -21.58
C ALA A 51 -9.77 22.80 -22.16
N ASN A 52 -9.49 22.86 -23.46
CA ASN A 52 -9.59 24.08 -24.25
C ASN A 52 -11.07 24.43 -24.39
N ASP A 53 -11.44 25.65 -24.02
CA ASP A 53 -12.55 26.38 -24.63
C ASP A 53 -12.07 27.83 -24.77
N ASP A 54 -11.80 28.21 -26.02
CA ASP A 54 -11.60 29.58 -26.47
C ASP A 54 -12.96 30.29 -26.53
N GLU A 55 -13.07 31.50 -25.98
CA GLU A 55 -13.64 32.70 -26.62
C GLU A 55 -13.76 33.89 -25.63
N ASP A 56 -12.84 34.85 -25.84
CA ASP A 56 -12.98 36.32 -25.82
C ASP A 56 -13.81 37.08 -24.77
N ASN A 57 -13.12 37.85 -23.92
CA ASN A 57 -13.07 39.34 -23.99
C ASN A 57 -12.21 39.95 -22.85
N GLU A 58 -11.01 40.44 -23.23
CA GLU A 58 -10.33 41.71 -22.90
C GLU A 58 -10.27 42.32 -21.45
N PRO A 59 -9.34 43.28 -21.16
CA PRO A 59 -8.20 43.01 -20.29
C PRO A 59 -8.18 43.89 -19.02
N THR A 60 -7.38 43.54 -18.00
CA THR A 60 -6.78 44.57 -17.13
C THR A 60 -5.61 44.06 -16.28
N SER A 61 -4.52 44.84 -16.36
CA SER A 61 -3.58 45.18 -15.28
C SER A 61 -2.63 44.12 -14.74
N VAL A 62 -1.45 44.12 -15.37
CA VAL A 62 -0.10 43.86 -14.82
C VAL A 62 0.01 44.11 -13.31
N ASP A 63 0.50 43.11 -12.57
CA ASP A 63 1.38 43.36 -11.43
C ASP A 63 2.36 42.20 -11.21
N ASN A 64 3.62 42.50 -11.50
CA ASN A 64 4.78 41.63 -11.33
C ASN A 64 5.09 41.44 -9.84
N ASN A 65 5.06 40.20 -9.34
CA ASN A 65 5.77 39.85 -8.12
C ASN A 65 6.46 38.49 -8.24
N ASN A 66 7.73 38.57 -8.61
CA ASN A 66 8.74 37.52 -8.53
C ASN A 66 8.82 36.94 -7.10
N LYS A 67 8.19 35.78 -6.88
CA LYS A 67 8.53 34.91 -5.73
C LYS A 67 9.34 33.71 -6.22
N LYS A 68 10.67 33.85 -6.06
CA LYS A 68 11.64 32.74 -6.06
C LYS A 68 11.10 31.60 -5.20
N LYS A 69 10.69 30.50 -5.83
CA LYS A 69 10.47 29.20 -5.16
C LYS A 69 11.84 28.63 -4.81
N THR A 70 12.25 28.78 -3.56
CA THR A 70 13.30 27.96 -2.96
C THR A 70 12.76 26.53 -2.81
N ASN A 71 13.34 25.59 -3.56
CA ASN A 71 13.13 24.16 -3.40
C ASN A 71 13.53 23.77 -1.97
N SER A 72 12.55 23.53 -1.11
CA SER A 72 12.79 22.85 0.17
C SER A 72 13.10 21.39 -0.14
N ASN A 73 14.35 20.97 0.07
CA ASN A 73 14.76 19.57 0.09
C ASN A 73 13.84 18.80 1.06
N LYS A 74 12.88 18.05 0.54
CA LYS A 74 12.13 17.06 1.33
C LYS A 74 13.16 16.05 1.85
N LYS A 75 13.43 16.04 3.15
CA LYS A 75 14.15 14.94 3.80
C LYS A 75 13.37 13.67 3.51
N ILE A 76 13.91 12.80 2.66
CA ILE A 76 13.38 11.44 2.45
C ILE A 76 13.42 10.78 3.82
N LYS A 77 12.24 10.49 4.39
CA LYS A 77 12.14 9.83 5.68
C LYS A 77 12.58 8.38 5.48
N ILE A 78 13.83 8.09 5.84
CA ILE A 78 14.37 6.73 5.80
C ILE A 78 13.51 5.86 6.71
N ARG A 79 13.02 4.72 6.17
CA ARG A 79 12.19 3.78 6.92
C ARG A 79 13.01 3.23 8.08
N SER A 80 12.42 3.12 9.27
CA SER A 80 13.18 2.80 10.49
C SER A 80 13.92 1.46 10.45
N TYR A 81 13.38 0.46 9.72
CA TYR A 81 14.04 -0.84 9.54
C TYR A 81 15.16 -0.83 8.50
N LEU A 82 15.33 0.25 7.74
CA LEU A 82 16.49 0.46 6.87
C LEU A 82 17.63 1.19 7.60
N ASP A 83 17.47 1.47 8.90
CA ASP A 83 18.54 2.03 9.73
C ASP A 83 19.68 1.02 9.88
N SER A 84 20.92 1.51 9.79
CA SER A 84 22.12 0.68 9.86
C SER A 84 22.17 -0.14 11.14
N ASN A 85 21.81 0.44 12.29
CA ASN A 85 21.87 -0.27 13.57
C ASN A 85 20.89 -1.44 13.60
N ARG A 86 19.72 -1.31 12.97
CA ARG A 86 18.73 -2.38 12.92
C ARG A 86 19.16 -3.51 11.99
N ILE A 87 19.67 -3.16 10.81
CA ILE A 87 20.20 -4.16 9.86
C ILE A 87 21.33 -4.94 10.53
N PHE A 88 22.34 -4.25 11.06
CA PHE A 88 23.48 -4.94 11.68
C PHE A 88 23.11 -5.74 12.93
N LYS A 89 22.15 -5.24 13.73
CA LYS A 89 21.64 -6.00 14.87
C LYS A 89 20.99 -7.30 14.42
N TRP A 90 20.09 -7.27 13.44
CA TRP A 90 19.43 -8.49 12.94
C TRP A 90 20.43 -9.51 12.40
N PHE A 91 21.45 -9.07 11.66
CA PHE A 91 22.52 -9.96 11.19
C PHE A 91 23.43 -10.47 12.32
N SER A 92 23.59 -9.70 13.40
CA SER A 92 24.42 -10.09 14.56
C SER A 92 23.70 -11.05 15.51
N ASP A 93 22.38 -10.96 15.60
CA ASP A 93 21.54 -11.75 16.52
C ASP A 93 21.51 -13.25 16.14
N ASN A 94 21.90 -13.61 14.90
CA ASN A 94 22.07 -14.99 14.46
C ASN A 94 23.57 -15.34 14.33
N PRO A 95 24.09 -16.31 15.11
CA PRO A 95 25.51 -16.70 15.08
C PRO A 95 26.03 -17.05 13.68
N ILE A 96 25.18 -17.65 12.84
CA ILE A 96 25.52 -18.07 11.46
C ILE A 96 25.70 -16.85 10.54
N ASN A 97 24.96 -15.77 10.79
CA ASN A 97 24.98 -14.56 9.97
C ASN A 97 26.06 -13.57 10.43
N LYS A 98 26.50 -13.69 11.69
CA LYS A 98 27.47 -12.79 12.31
C LYS A 98 28.82 -12.79 11.60
N ASP A 99 29.29 -13.95 11.13
CA ASP A 99 30.57 -14.07 10.42
C ASP A 99 30.54 -13.41 9.04
N ILE A 100 29.36 -13.36 8.42
CA ILE A 100 29.15 -12.74 7.12
C ILE A 100 29.28 -11.21 7.22
N ILE A 101 28.90 -10.56 8.32
CA ILE A 101 28.91 -9.09 8.43
C ILE A 101 30.21 -8.50 8.98
N GLN A 102 31.23 -9.31 9.28
CA GLN A 102 32.48 -8.80 9.85
C GLN A 102 33.32 -8.01 8.85
N SER A 103 33.14 -8.24 7.54
CA SER A 103 33.94 -7.56 6.53
C SER A 103 33.37 -6.17 6.19
N PRO A 104 34.20 -5.11 6.11
CA PRO A 104 33.76 -3.77 5.71
C PRO A 104 33.05 -3.73 4.36
N GLY A 105 33.44 -4.58 3.41
CA GLY A 105 32.76 -4.67 2.11
C GLY A 105 31.35 -5.20 2.21
N ASN A 106 31.11 -6.22 3.05
CA ASN A 106 29.77 -6.76 3.27
C ASN A 106 28.88 -5.74 3.97
N GLN A 107 29.42 -5.02 4.96
CA GLN A 107 28.69 -3.95 5.62
C GLN A 107 28.28 -2.84 4.65
N ASN A 108 29.21 -2.38 3.80
CA ASN A 108 28.93 -1.37 2.80
C ASN A 108 27.89 -1.86 1.76
N TYR A 109 28.00 -3.12 1.31
CA TYR A 109 27.03 -3.73 0.42
C TYR A 109 25.63 -3.74 1.03
N LEU A 110 25.48 -4.26 2.25
CA LEU A 110 24.20 -4.32 2.95
C LEU A 110 23.54 -2.94 3.06
N MET A 111 24.29 -1.91 3.40
CA MET A 111 23.76 -0.55 3.55
C MET A 111 23.30 0.06 2.22
N LYS A 112 24.01 -0.21 1.12
CA LYS A 112 23.62 0.26 -0.21
C LYS A 112 22.46 -0.54 -0.80
N ALA A 113 22.49 -1.86 -0.63
CA ALA A 113 21.55 -2.78 -1.26
C ALA A 113 20.20 -2.83 -0.54
N ALA A 114 20.15 -2.68 0.79
CA ALA A 114 18.91 -2.75 1.57
C ALA A 114 17.76 -1.86 1.05
N PRO A 115 17.95 -0.55 0.81
CA PRO A 115 16.88 0.29 0.26
C PRO A 115 16.46 -0.11 -1.16
N ILE A 116 17.38 -0.66 -1.95
CA ILE A 116 17.11 -1.09 -3.34
C ILE A 116 16.27 -2.36 -3.34
N TYR A 117 16.60 -3.33 -2.48
CA TYR A 117 15.80 -4.53 -2.27
C TYR A 117 14.41 -4.21 -1.71
N ASP A 118 14.29 -3.25 -0.78
CA ASP A 118 13.00 -2.76 -0.27
C ASP A 118 12.11 -2.26 -1.42
N GLU A 119 12.63 -1.34 -2.24
CA GLU A 119 11.90 -0.78 -3.37
C GLU A 119 11.58 -1.84 -4.44
N TRP A 120 12.54 -2.73 -4.73
CA TRP A 120 12.36 -3.83 -5.68
C TRP A 120 11.22 -4.76 -5.26
N LEU A 121 11.22 -5.27 -4.02
CA LEU A 121 10.18 -6.17 -3.51
C LEU A 121 8.80 -5.49 -3.46
N ARG A 122 8.72 -4.23 -3.00
CA ARG A 122 7.47 -3.45 -3.03
C ARG A 122 6.91 -3.32 -4.44
N THR A 123 7.79 -3.03 -5.40
CA THR A 123 7.39 -2.90 -6.81
C THR A 123 6.95 -4.25 -7.40
N GLN A 124 7.57 -5.36 -7.00
CA GLN A 124 7.13 -6.71 -7.38
C GLN A 124 5.73 -7.03 -6.86
N TYR A 125 5.44 -6.71 -5.59
CA TYR A 125 4.10 -6.93 -5.02
C TYR A 125 3.04 -6.08 -5.73
N GLU A 126 3.33 -4.81 -6.03
CA GLU A 126 2.43 -3.99 -6.84
C GLU A 126 2.23 -4.61 -8.23
N TYR A 127 3.31 -4.93 -8.96
CA TYR A 127 3.21 -5.57 -10.28
C TYR A 127 2.28 -6.79 -10.26
N GLN A 128 2.43 -7.68 -9.28
CA GLN A 128 1.58 -8.86 -9.11
C GLN A 128 0.09 -8.51 -8.91
N VAL A 129 -0.23 -7.46 -8.15
CA VAL A 129 -1.62 -7.01 -7.98
C VAL A 129 -2.22 -6.58 -9.32
N TRP A 130 -1.49 -5.74 -10.06
CA TRP A 130 -1.95 -5.22 -11.33
C TRP A 130 -2.04 -6.29 -12.41
N GLU A 131 -1.16 -7.28 -12.39
CA GLU A 131 -1.21 -8.45 -13.28
C GLU A 131 -2.45 -9.29 -12.99
N ASN A 132 -2.77 -9.51 -11.71
CA ASN A 132 -4.02 -10.18 -11.32
C ASN A 132 -5.27 -9.38 -11.73
N TYR A 133 -5.22 -8.05 -11.68
CA TYR A 133 -6.32 -7.21 -12.17
C TYR A 133 -6.51 -7.34 -13.68
N LEU A 134 -5.42 -7.38 -14.44
CA LEU A 134 -5.47 -7.64 -15.89
C LEU A 134 -6.08 -9.02 -16.17
N LYS A 135 -5.61 -10.05 -15.45
CA LYS A 135 -6.11 -11.43 -15.58
C LYS A 135 -7.61 -11.52 -15.32
N LEU A 136 -8.10 -10.90 -14.25
CA LEU A 136 -9.54 -10.85 -13.94
C LEU A 136 -10.35 -10.18 -15.05
N ALA A 137 -9.82 -9.13 -15.66
CA ALA A 137 -10.48 -8.45 -16.76
C ALA A 137 -10.53 -9.30 -18.04
N GLN A 138 -9.46 -10.04 -18.34
CA GLN A 138 -9.37 -10.91 -19.51
C GLN A 138 -10.24 -12.17 -19.37
N GLU A 139 -10.17 -12.84 -18.22
CA GLU A 139 -10.82 -14.14 -18.01
C GLU A 139 -12.29 -14.00 -17.64
N SER A 140 -12.62 -13.01 -16.81
CA SER A 140 -13.95 -12.88 -16.20
C SER A 140 -14.70 -11.60 -16.59
N LYS A 141 -14.13 -10.79 -17.51
CA LYS A 141 -14.69 -9.50 -17.95
C LYS A 141 -15.03 -8.55 -16.79
N HIS A 142 -14.29 -8.66 -15.68
CA HIS A 142 -14.52 -7.87 -14.47
C HIS A 142 -13.38 -6.89 -14.23
N TRP A 143 -13.74 -5.64 -13.99
CA TRP A 143 -12.79 -4.60 -13.58
C TRP A 143 -12.83 -4.41 -12.07
N ALA A 144 -11.70 -4.68 -11.42
CA ALA A 144 -11.47 -4.35 -10.02
C ALA A 144 -11.82 -2.87 -9.76
N LYS A 145 -12.45 -2.55 -8.61
CA LYS A 145 -12.88 -1.18 -8.33
C LYS A 145 -11.74 -0.17 -8.36
N GLU A 146 -10.53 -0.58 -7.99
CA GLU A 146 -9.35 0.29 -8.04
C GLU A 146 -9.07 0.81 -9.46
N ILE A 147 -9.22 -0.04 -10.49
CA ILE A 147 -9.09 0.37 -11.89
C ILE A 147 -10.19 1.34 -12.27
N VAL A 148 -11.44 0.97 -11.98
CA VAL A 148 -12.63 1.77 -12.32
C VAL A 148 -12.57 3.16 -11.68
N ASN A 149 -12.07 3.26 -10.45
CA ASN A 149 -11.91 4.54 -9.75
C ASN A 149 -10.82 5.42 -10.37
N ARG A 150 -9.77 4.83 -10.96
CA ARG A 150 -8.69 5.57 -11.60
C ARG A 150 -9.06 6.03 -13.01
N THR A 151 -9.84 5.24 -13.74
CA THR A 151 -10.27 5.55 -15.11
C THR A 151 -11.65 6.18 -15.20
N ASN A 152 -12.35 6.31 -14.06
CA ASN A 152 -13.70 6.84 -13.89
C ASN A 152 -14.81 6.14 -14.70
N ASN A 153 -14.51 5.07 -15.43
CA ASN A 153 -15.48 4.41 -16.30
C ASN A 153 -15.25 2.90 -16.43
N ARG A 154 -16.19 2.10 -15.92
CA ARG A 154 -16.17 0.63 -16.02
C ARG A 154 -16.38 0.13 -17.46
N LYS A 155 -17.13 0.86 -18.30
CA LYS A 155 -17.50 0.45 -19.65
C LYS A 155 -16.43 0.79 -20.70
N ASN A 156 -15.50 1.71 -20.38
CA ASN A 156 -14.41 2.04 -21.29
C ASN A 156 -13.27 1.01 -21.19
N THR A 157 -13.54 -0.18 -21.74
CA THR A 157 -12.64 -1.33 -21.75
C THR A 157 -11.28 -0.99 -22.36
N ALA A 158 -11.26 -0.22 -23.46
CA ALA A 158 -10.02 0.18 -24.13
C ALA A 158 -9.12 1.04 -23.22
N ASN A 159 -9.69 2.07 -22.58
CA ASN A 159 -8.95 2.91 -21.64
C ASN A 159 -8.46 2.12 -20.42
N ASN A 160 -9.29 1.20 -19.89
CA ASN A 160 -8.90 0.36 -18.75
C ASN A 160 -7.71 -0.55 -19.08
N PHE A 161 -7.72 -1.18 -20.26
CA PHE A 161 -6.58 -1.97 -20.73
C PHE A 161 -5.32 -1.12 -20.95
N GLN A 162 -5.45 0.03 -21.60
CA GLN A 162 -4.32 0.94 -21.82
C GLN A 162 -3.72 1.40 -20.50
N PHE A 163 -4.55 1.76 -19.53
CA PHE A 163 -4.11 2.18 -18.20
C PHE A 163 -3.35 1.09 -17.46
N ILE A 164 -3.89 -0.13 -17.40
CA ILE A 164 -3.21 -1.26 -16.72
C ILE A 164 -1.91 -1.61 -17.43
N ASN A 165 -1.91 -1.73 -18.75
CA ASN A 165 -0.70 -2.06 -19.52
C ASN A 165 0.39 -1.00 -19.33
N LYS A 166 0.02 0.29 -19.29
CA LYS A 166 0.96 1.38 -18.98
C LYS A 166 1.54 1.21 -17.57
N LYS A 167 0.71 0.92 -16.55
CA LYS A 167 1.18 0.68 -15.18
C LYS A 167 2.09 -0.54 -15.07
N LEU A 168 1.73 -1.66 -15.70
CA LEU A 168 2.56 -2.87 -15.74
C LEU A 168 3.91 -2.62 -16.42
N SER A 169 3.91 -1.88 -17.54
CA SER A 169 5.15 -1.48 -18.20
C SER A 169 6.04 -0.62 -17.30
N GLN A 170 5.47 0.38 -16.61
CA GLN A 170 6.20 1.21 -15.64
C GLN A 170 6.81 0.37 -14.52
N PHE A 171 6.04 -0.54 -13.92
CA PHE A 171 6.55 -1.42 -12.86
C PHE A 171 7.65 -2.36 -13.37
N LYS A 172 7.47 -2.94 -14.56
CA LYS A 172 8.47 -3.82 -15.18
C LYS A 172 9.79 -3.07 -15.42
N THR A 173 9.74 -1.84 -15.94
CA THR A 173 10.93 -1.00 -16.10
C THR A 173 11.61 -0.72 -14.76
N LYS A 174 10.85 -0.33 -13.72
CA LYS A 174 11.41 -0.09 -12.37
C LYS A 174 12.05 -1.34 -11.78
N ILE A 175 11.39 -2.51 -11.91
CA ILE A 175 11.91 -3.80 -11.48
C ILE A 175 13.25 -4.10 -12.15
N HIS A 176 13.36 -3.90 -13.48
CA HIS A 176 14.59 -4.13 -14.21
C HIS A 176 15.70 -3.15 -13.82
N GLN A 177 15.38 -1.87 -13.62
CA GLN A 177 16.34 -0.86 -13.15
C GLN A 177 16.92 -1.25 -11.78
N LYS A 178 16.05 -1.60 -10.82
CA LYS A 178 16.49 -2.00 -9.47
C LYS A 178 17.28 -3.32 -9.48
N ALA A 179 16.90 -4.28 -10.32
CA ALA A 179 17.66 -5.51 -10.51
C ALA A 179 19.06 -5.23 -11.08
N ALA A 180 19.20 -4.28 -12.00
CA ALA A 180 20.50 -3.86 -12.54
C ALA A 180 21.34 -3.14 -11.47
N GLU A 181 20.75 -2.28 -10.64
CA GLU A 181 21.43 -1.64 -9.50
C GLU A 181 21.95 -2.68 -8.51
N ILE A 182 21.14 -3.67 -8.14
CA ILE A 182 21.54 -4.81 -7.29
C ILE A 182 22.71 -5.55 -7.92
N THR A 183 22.61 -5.89 -9.22
CA THR A 183 23.67 -6.60 -9.95
C THR A 183 24.98 -5.81 -9.93
N SER A 184 24.92 -4.49 -10.11
CA SER A 184 26.11 -3.63 -10.01
C SER A 184 26.76 -3.70 -8.62
N LEU A 185 25.95 -3.66 -7.56
CA LEU A 185 26.46 -3.77 -6.19
C LEU A 185 27.04 -5.17 -5.89
N GLN A 186 26.46 -6.23 -6.45
CA GLN A 186 27.01 -7.59 -6.36
C GLN A 186 28.38 -7.69 -7.03
N ILE A 187 28.57 -7.04 -8.19
CA ILE A 187 29.85 -6.96 -8.87
C ILE A 187 30.87 -6.18 -8.03
N GLU A 188 30.47 -5.03 -7.44
CA GLU A 188 31.32 -4.28 -6.50
C GLU A 188 31.78 -5.15 -5.32
N LEU A 189 30.87 -5.93 -4.75
CA LEU A 189 31.16 -6.84 -3.63
C LEU A 189 32.11 -7.97 -4.04
N GLY A 190 31.87 -8.61 -5.18
CA GLY A 190 32.75 -9.64 -5.72
C GLY A 190 34.16 -9.13 -5.98
N ASN A 191 34.28 -7.92 -6.53
CA ASN A 191 35.58 -7.26 -6.73
C ASN A 191 36.30 -7.00 -5.40
N TYR A 192 35.56 -6.59 -4.36
CA TYR A 192 36.11 -6.39 -3.02
C TYR A 192 36.64 -7.71 -2.41
N TRP A 193 35.90 -8.81 -2.53
CA TRP A 193 36.36 -10.12 -2.05
C TRP A 193 37.57 -10.63 -2.82
N ASN A 194 37.60 -10.47 -4.15
CA ASN A 194 38.76 -10.79 -4.96
C ASN A 194 40.00 -9.99 -4.52
N TYR A 195 39.85 -8.68 -4.33
CA TYR A 195 40.95 -7.82 -3.87
C TYR A 195 41.46 -8.21 -2.47
N THR A 196 40.55 -8.50 -1.54
CA THR A 196 40.94 -8.87 -0.17
C THR A 196 41.57 -10.26 -0.10
N ALA A 197 41.14 -11.21 -0.91
CA ALA A 197 41.78 -12.52 -1.06
C ALA A 197 43.22 -12.39 -1.58
N VAL A 198 43.44 -11.61 -2.63
CA VAL A 198 44.78 -11.34 -3.20
C VAL A 198 45.70 -10.61 -2.19
N LYS A 199 45.15 -9.69 -1.39
CA LYS A 199 45.89 -8.95 -0.37
C LYS A 199 46.30 -9.82 0.84
N LYS A 200 45.48 -10.81 1.22
CA LYS A 200 45.85 -11.79 2.25
C LYS A 200 47.00 -12.68 1.78
N ARG A 201 46.98 -13.12 0.51
CA ARG A 201 48.06 -13.91 -0.09
C ARG A 201 49.39 -13.15 -0.17
N SER A 202 49.38 -11.90 -0.66
CA SER A 202 50.60 -11.09 -0.76
C SER A 202 51.24 -10.72 0.59
N LYS A 203 50.46 -10.70 1.68
CA LYS A 203 50.99 -10.56 3.05
C LYS A 203 51.59 -11.87 3.60
N GLN A 204 51.00 -13.03 3.27
CA GLN A 204 51.60 -14.32 3.59
C GLN A 204 52.91 -14.56 2.84
N THR A 205 53.01 -14.20 1.56
CA THR A 205 54.26 -14.34 0.78
C THR A 205 55.37 -13.41 1.29
N LYS A 206 55.02 -12.25 1.87
CA LYS A 206 55.99 -11.32 2.49
C LYS A 206 56.58 -11.82 3.82
N THR A 207 55.99 -12.84 4.44
CA THR A 207 56.50 -13.43 5.69
C THR A 207 57.42 -14.64 5.42
N THR A 208 57.48 -15.12 4.18
CA THR A 208 58.30 -16.28 3.77
C THR A 208 59.35 -15.93 2.72
N MET A 209 59.82 -14.68 2.70
CA MET A 209 60.93 -14.21 1.86
C MET A 209 61.95 -13.46 2.71
N THR A 210 62.56 -14.17 3.66
CA THR A 210 63.97 -13.96 4.00
C THR A 210 64.69 -15.28 3.68
N ASN A 211 65.77 -15.16 2.91
CA ASN A 211 66.64 -16.20 2.37
C ASN A 211 66.08 -17.07 1.22
N SER A 212 66.27 -16.60 -0.01
CA SER A 212 67.13 -17.31 -0.98
C SER A 212 67.35 -16.44 -2.22
N ASN A 213 68.62 -16.23 -2.57
CA ASN A 213 69.04 -15.55 -3.79
C ASN A 213 68.88 -16.51 -4.98
N ASN A 214 68.06 -16.14 -5.98
CA ASN A 214 68.40 -16.33 -7.38
C ASN A 214 67.45 -15.56 -8.33
N PRO A 215 67.96 -14.92 -9.40
CA PRO A 215 67.16 -14.18 -10.36
C PRO A 215 66.95 -14.99 -11.65
N ALA A 216 65.73 -15.47 -11.89
CA ALA A 216 65.26 -15.89 -13.21
C ALA A 216 63.74 -16.09 -13.16
N ASP A 217 62.98 -15.12 -13.66
CA ASP A 217 62.27 -15.30 -14.94
C ASP A 217 61.24 -14.20 -15.13
N MET A 218 61.47 -13.47 -16.21
CA MET A 218 60.68 -12.39 -16.75
C MET A 218 59.94 -12.98 -17.95
N ILE A 219 58.61 -13.13 -17.90
CA ILE A 219 57.81 -13.35 -19.11
C ILE A 219 56.61 -12.40 -19.10
N ILE A 220 56.68 -11.48 -20.07
CA ILE A 220 55.62 -10.58 -20.53
C ILE A 220 54.68 -11.39 -21.42
N LEU A 221 53.36 -11.26 -21.25
CA LEU A 221 52.45 -11.45 -22.38
C LEU A 221 51.21 -10.57 -22.27
N ALA A 222 51.17 -9.58 -23.16
CA ALA A 222 50.02 -8.74 -23.45
C ALA A 222 49.04 -9.48 -24.37
N GLY A 223 47.73 -9.17 -24.24
CA GLY A 223 46.72 -9.61 -25.18
C GLY A 223 45.31 -9.26 -24.73
N ALA A 224 44.79 -8.11 -25.19
CA ALA A 224 43.35 -7.87 -25.34
C ALA A 224 42.85 -8.64 -26.58
N PRO A 225 41.55 -9.00 -26.68
CA PRO A 225 40.62 -8.04 -27.27
C PRO A 225 39.15 -8.07 -26.75
N ASP A 226 38.52 -6.93 -26.98
CA ASP A 226 37.15 -6.65 -27.42
C ASP A 226 35.89 -7.13 -26.68
N ILE A 227 35.13 -6.11 -26.31
CA ILE A 227 33.76 -6.06 -25.82
C ILE A 227 32.81 -6.23 -27.01
N ASN A 228 31.84 -7.14 -26.91
CA ASN A 228 30.62 -7.05 -27.70
C ASN A 228 29.39 -7.35 -26.82
N ILE A 229 28.45 -6.40 -26.79
CA ILE A 229 27.28 -6.38 -25.92
C ILE A 229 26.04 -6.63 -26.79
N THR A 230 25.33 -7.72 -26.54
CA THR A 230 23.87 -7.82 -26.81
C THR A 230 23.23 -8.79 -25.80
N PRO A 231 22.18 -8.40 -25.06
CA PRO A 231 21.58 -9.27 -24.04
C PRO A 231 20.44 -10.11 -24.62
N ALA A 232 20.56 -11.44 -24.56
CA ALA A 232 19.46 -12.37 -24.73
C ALA A 232 19.12 -13.00 -23.37
N ILE A 233 17.86 -12.85 -22.98
CA ILE A 233 17.27 -13.39 -21.76
C ILE A 233 16.95 -14.87 -22.01
N THR A 234 17.72 -15.78 -21.42
CA THR A 234 17.25 -17.14 -21.15
C THR A 234 17.99 -17.71 -19.94
N ALA A 235 17.26 -18.36 -19.04
CA ALA A 235 17.83 -19.13 -17.94
C ALA A 235 18.69 -20.27 -18.50
N THR A 236 19.99 -20.26 -18.21
CA THR A 236 20.89 -21.36 -18.57
C THR A 236 21.42 -22.01 -17.31
N THR A 237 20.89 -23.19 -17.02
CA THR A 237 21.55 -24.23 -16.22
C THR A 237 22.87 -24.55 -16.92
N ILE A 238 24.01 -24.28 -16.29
CA ILE A 238 25.33 -24.60 -16.85
C ILE A 238 25.66 -26.05 -16.44
N THR A 239 25.57 -26.97 -17.38
CA THR A 239 26.18 -28.28 -17.28
C THR A 239 27.65 -28.14 -17.68
N ALA A 240 28.59 -28.29 -16.75
CA ALA A 240 30.00 -28.30 -17.06
C ALA A 240 30.44 -29.68 -17.56
N THR A 241 31.00 -29.72 -18.76
CA THR A 241 31.63 -30.88 -19.39
C THR A 241 32.88 -31.27 -18.59
N THR A 242 32.90 -32.51 -18.08
CA THR A 242 34.03 -33.10 -17.37
C THR A 242 35.17 -33.44 -18.34
N ASN A 243 36.31 -32.77 -18.21
CA ASN A 243 37.58 -33.30 -18.70
C ASN A 243 38.36 -33.90 -17.52
N THR A 244 38.32 -35.24 -17.44
CA THR A 244 39.11 -36.07 -16.54
C THR A 244 40.57 -36.10 -16.98
N THR A 245 41.49 -35.69 -16.09
CA THR A 245 42.83 -36.29 -16.02
C THR A 245 43.30 -36.28 -14.56
N THR A 246 43.38 -37.47 -13.97
CA THR A 246 44.03 -37.88 -12.72
C THR A 246 45.53 -37.49 -12.73
N ALA A 247 46.23 -37.11 -11.66
CA ALA A 247 46.27 -37.62 -10.27
C ALA A 247 47.01 -36.60 -9.33
N PRO A 248 47.39 -36.91 -8.06
CA PRO A 248 47.01 -36.14 -6.88
C PRO A 248 48.16 -35.34 -6.22
N SER A 249 47.85 -34.25 -5.51
CA SER A 249 48.66 -33.78 -4.35
C SER A 249 47.94 -32.68 -3.54
N THR A 250 47.64 -33.03 -2.29
CA THR A 250 47.66 -32.21 -1.05
C THR A 250 47.33 -30.71 -1.10
N SER A 251 46.18 -30.39 -0.49
CA SER A 251 45.90 -29.25 0.40
C SER A 251 46.51 -27.88 0.08
N ILE A 252 45.70 -26.91 -0.38
CA ILE A 252 45.74 -25.47 -0.03
C ILE A 252 44.38 -24.83 -0.43
N ASP A 253 43.70 -24.23 0.55
CA ASP A 253 42.67 -23.17 0.50
C ASP A 253 41.74 -23.02 -0.74
N ASN A 254 40.51 -23.54 -0.60
CA ASN A 254 39.37 -23.48 -1.53
C ASN A 254 38.74 -22.08 -1.76
N HIS A 255 39.45 -20.96 -1.57
CA HIS A 255 38.85 -19.62 -1.64
C HIS A 255 39.01 -18.87 -2.98
N THR A 256 39.36 -19.56 -4.08
CA THR A 256 39.56 -18.91 -5.39
C THR A 256 38.69 -19.41 -6.53
N ASP A 257 37.72 -20.27 -6.25
CA ASP A 257 36.78 -20.65 -7.29
C ASP A 257 35.76 -19.51 -7.48
N PRO A 258 35.64 -18.91 -8.68
CA PRO A 258 34.60 -17.92 -8.96
C PRO A 258 33.18 -18.44 -8.68
N GLU A 259 32.94 -19.76 -8.70
CA GLU A 259 31.68 -20.36 -8.23
C GLU A 259 31.50 -20.24 -6.71
N PHE A 260 32.56 -20.38 -5.91
CA PHE A 260 32.49 -20.20 -4.45
C PHE A 260 32.22 -18.74 -4.06
N LEU A 261 32.89 -17.77 -4.71
CA LEU A 261 32.63 -16.34 -4.49
C LEU A 261 31.18 -15.96 -4.87
N ARG A 262 30.67 -16.52 -5.97
CA ARG A 262 29.28 -16.33 -6.39
C ARG A 262 28.29 -16.91 -5.38
N ASN A 263 28.56 -18.11 -4.85
CA ASN A 263 27.75 -18.74 -3.81
C ASN A 263 27.72 -17.91 -2.52
N ASP A 264 28.84 -17.30 -2.14
CA ASP A 264 28.91 -16.48 -0.93
C ASP A 264 28.16 -15.15 -1.10
N ILE A 265 28.20 -14.51 -2.28
CA ILE A 265 27.40 -13.30 -2.56
C ILE A 265 25.90 -13.62 -2.47
N GLN A 266 25.49 -14.74 -3.06
CA GLN A 266 24.10 -15.21 -3.02
C GLN A 266 23.61 -15.49 -1.59
N LYS A 267 24.48 -15.94 -0.68
CA LYS A 267 24.13 -16.09 0.74
C LYS A 267 23.84 -14.73 1.39
N VAL A 268 24.68 -13.72 1.15
CA VAL A 268 24.45 -12.35 1.68
C VAL A 268 23.14 -11.78 1.15
N ASP A 269 22.86 -11.98 -0.14
CA ASP A 269 21.61 -11.53 -0.77
C ASP A 269 20.40 -12.20 -0.19
N LYS A 270 20.43 -13.52 -0.03
CA LYS A 270 19.31 -14.27 0.54
C LYS A 270 19.01 -13.79 1.96
N LEU A 271 20.03 -13.55 2.77
CA LEU A 271 19.85 -13.02 4.12
C LEU A 271 19.27 -11.60 4.10
N LEU A 272 19.75 -10.74 3.20
CA LEU A 272 19.22 -9.38 3.07
C LEU A 272 17.77 -9.39 2.58
N ILE A 273 17.44 -10.22 1.59
CA ILE A 273 16.06 -10.39 1.10
C ILE A 273 15.17 -10.86 2.26
N ASN A 274 15.57 -11.90 2.99
CA ASN A 274 14.81 -12.39 4.15
C ASN A 274 14.56 -11.29 5.18
N TYR A 275 15.59 -10.52 5.52
CA TYR A 275 15.46 -9.39 6.43
C TYR A 275 14.43 -8.37 5.93
N ILE A 276 14.51 -7.99 4.65
CA ILE A 276 13.58 -7.03 4.07
C ILE A 276 12.16 -7.61 4.05
N GLU A 277 11.98 -8.85 3.60
CA GLU A 277 10.69 -9.56 3.54
C GLU A 277 10.01 -9.62 4.92
N GLU A 278 10.74 -9.96 5.98
CA GLU A 278 10.23 -9.95 7.36
C GLU A 278 9.69 -8.56 7.75
N ASN A 279 10.39 -7.49 7.36
CA ASN A 279 10.01 -6.12 7.69
C ASN A 279 8.88 -5.56 6.80
N ILE A 280 8.70 -6.10 5.59
CA ILE A 280 7.64 -5.67 4.64
C ILE A 280 6.49 -6.66 4.50
N GLN A 281 6.39 -7.67 5.37
CA GLN A 281 5.31 -8.66 5.34
C GLN A 281 3.91 -8.02 5.32
N HIS A 282 3.72 -6.90 6.02
CA HIS A 282 2.47 -6.14 6.00
C HIS A 282 2.07 -5.68 4.60
N ILE A 283 3.03 -5.37 3.73
CA ILE A 283 2.82 -4.90 2.35
C ILE A 283 2.43 -6.05 1.45
N ARG A 284 3.14 -7.18 1.59
CA ARG A 284 2.77 -8.43 0.92
C ARG A 284 1.33 -8.80 1.27
N ASN A 285 0.98 -8.79 2.55
CA ASN A 285 -0.38 -9.07 3.02
C ASN A 285 -1.40 -8.07 2.44
N MET A 286 -1.05 -6.77 2.35
CA MET A 286 -1.92 -5.77 1.72
C MET A 286 -2.12 -6.03 0.23
N ALA A 287 -1.07 -6.37 -0.50
CA ALA A 287 -1.13 -6.74 -1.93
C ALA A 287 -2.01 -7.97 -2.15
N GLU A 288 -1.80 -9.04 -1.36
CA GLU A 288 -2.63 -10.25 -1.40
C GLU A 288 -4.10 -9.94 -1.10
N ASN A 289 -4.37 -9.08 -0.11
CA ASN A 289 -5.73 -8.66 0.24
C ASN A 289 -6.38 -7.83 -0.88
N ARG A 290 -5.62 -6.98 -1.60
CA ARG A 290 -6.12 -6.24 -2.77
C ARG A 290 -6.57 -7.17 -3.90
N VAL A 291 -5.85 -8.27 -4.13
CA VAL A 291 -6.25 -9.30 -5.10
C VAL A 291 -7.47 -10.08 -4.62
N LYS A 292 -7.48 -10.54 -3.35
CA LYS A 292 -8.64 -11.22 -2.75
C LYS A 292 -9.90 -10.36 -2.83
N LEU A 293 -9.77 -9.07 -2.56
CA LEU A 293 -10.87 -8.12 -2.63
C LEU A 293 -11.44 -8.02 -4.04
N ALA A 294 -10.60 -7.88 -5.07
CA ALA A 294 -11.06 -7.83 -6.45
C ALA A 294 -11.76 -9.13 -6.90
N LYS A 295 -11.26 -10.29 -6.47
CA LYS A 295 -11.90 -11.59 -6.73
C LYS A 295 -13.27 -11.68 -6.06
N LEU A 296 -13.37 -11.23 -4.80
CA LEU A 296 -14.64 -11.25 -4.08
C LEU A 296 -15.64 -10.24 -4.65
N GLU A 297 -15.19 -9.07 -5.12
CA GLU A 297 -16.01 -8.10 -5.84
C GLU A 297 -16.62 -8.67 -7.12
N MET A 298 -15.86 -9.51 -7.84
CA MET A 298 -16.35 -10.22 -9.01
C MET A 298 -17.43 -11.24 -8.65
N ILE A 299 -17.19 -12.07 -7.63
CA ILE A 299 -18.15 -13.11 -7.21
C ILE A 299 -19.43 -12.47 -6.65
N GLU A 300 -19.29 -11.43 -5.81
CA GLU A 300 -20.43 -10.62 -5.32
C GLU A 300 -21.22 -10.02 -6.47
N TYR A 301 -20.55 -9.45 -7.49
CA TYR A 301 -21.23 -8.87 -8.65
C TYR A 301 -22.00 -9.93 -9.43
N LYS A 302 -21.42 -11.11 -9.65
CA LYS A 302 -22.10 -12.21 -10.34
C LYS A 302 -23.34 -12.66 -9.56
N SER A 303 -23.19 -12.93 -8.27
CA SER A 303 -24.30 -13.33 -7.40
C SER A 303 -25.41 -12.27 -7.32
N PHE A 304 -25.06 -10.99 -7.41
CA PHE A 304 -26.03 -9.91 -7.52
C PHE A 304 -26.82 -9.92 -8.83
N GLU A 305 -26.15 -10.18 -9.96
CA GLU A 305 -26.82 -10.29 -11.25
C GLU A 305 -27.72 -11.53 -11.30
N ASP A 306 -27.29 -12.65 -10.71
CA ASP A 306 -28.10 -13.86 -10.59
C ASP A 306 -29.37 -13.59 -9.76
N PHE A 307 -29.24 -12.91 -8.60
CA PHE A 307 -30.39 -12.46 -7.80
C PHE A 307 -31.33 -11.56 -8.61
N LYS A 308 -30.80 -10.60 -9.37
CA LYS A 308 -31.61 -9.66 -10.16
C LYS A 308 -32.43 -10.31 -11.27
N GLN A 309 -31.94 -11.40 -11.85
CA GLN A 309 -32.66 -12.10 -12.93
C GLN A 309 -33.96 -12.74 -12.45
N ILE A 310 -34.02 -13.11 -11.17
CA ILE A 310 -35.15 -13.84 -10.57
C ILE A 310 -35.96 -12.98 -9.60
N ALA A 311 -35.46 -11.80 -9.22
CA ALA A 311 -36.11 -10.93 -8.23
C ALA A 311 -37.29 -10.14 -8.82
N THR A 312 -38.40 -10.10 -8.08
CA THR A 312 -39.54 -9.24 -8.39
C THR A 312 -39.22 -7.75 -8.12
N PRO A 313 -40.01 -6.81 -8.65
CA PRO A 313 -39.85 -5.40 -8.32
C PRO A 313 -39.89 -5.09 -6.82
N ASN A 314 -40.74 -5.77 -6.03
CA ASN A 314 -40.79 -5.55 -4.58
C ASN A 314 -39.51 -6.06 -3.88
N GLN A 315 -38.99 -7.20 -4.31
CA GLN A 315 -37.73 -7.77 -3.79
C GLN A 315 -36.52 -6.89 -4.15
N ILE A 316 -36.52 -6.28 -5.35
CA ILE A 316 -35.52 -5.28 -5.74
C ILE A 316 -35.62 -4.02 -4.86
N CYS A 317 -36.83 -3.55 -4.57
CA CYS A 317 -37.05 -2.43 -3.65
C CYS A 317 -36.54 -2.76 -2.23
N ALA A 318 -36.86 -3.94 -1.70
CA ALA A 318 -36.37 -4.41 -0.41
C ALA A 318 -34.83 -4.49 -0.38
N HIS A 319 -34.22 -5.01 -1.46
CA HIS A 319 -32.77 -5.01 -1.62
C HIS A 319 -32.17 -3.61 -1.51
N GLU A 320 -32.72 -2.59 -2.17
CA GLU A 320 -32.16 -1.22 -2.14
C GLU A 320 -32.23 -0.58 -0.74
N ILE A 321 -33.28 -0.88 0.01
CA ILE A 321 -33.41 -0.48 1.42
C ILE A 321 -32.31 -1.14 2.26
N ILE A 322 -32.19 -2.47 2.17
CA ILE A 322 -31.18 -3.24 2.93
C ILE A 322 -29.77 -2.80 2.53
N ARG A 323 -29.49 -2.66 1.23
CA ARG A 323 -28.21 -2.18 0.68
C ARG A 323 -27.79 -0.85 1.29
N THR A 324 -28.73 0.08 1.45
CA THR A 324 -28.45 1.39 2.04
C THR A 324 -28.07 1.25 3.51
N LYS A 325 -28.82 0.46 4.29
CA LYS A 325 -28.50 0.20 5.71
C LYS A 325 -27.17 -0.53 5.88
N VAL A 326 -26.89 -1.56 5.08
CA VAL A 326 -25.61 -2.28 5.11
C VAL A 326 -24.43 -1.34 4.84
N LYS A 327 -24.58 -0.38 3.95
CA LYS A 327 -23.52 0.62 3.69
C LYS A 327 -23.26 1.52 4.90
N VAL A 328 -24.32 1.94 5.60
CA VAL A 328 -24.21 2.72 6.84
C VAL A 328 -23.55 1.87 7.92
N TRP A 329 -24.08 0.65 8.15
CA TRP A 329 -23.51 -0.33 9.07
C TRP A 329 -22.02 -0.55 8.82
N HIS A 330 -21.61 -0.82 7.58
CA HIS A 330 -20.19 -1.01 7.26
C HIS A 330 -19.34 0.21 7.61
N THR A 331 -19.84 1.42 7.35
CA THR A 331 -19.12 2.66 7.68
C THR A 331 -18.98 2.82 9.20
N THR A 332 -20.05 2.59 9.95
CA THR A 332 -20.05 2.65 11.41
C THR A 332 -19.13 1.57 12.01
N ASN A 333 -19.25 0.32 11.56
CA ASN A 333 -18.43 -0.80 12.01
C ASN A 333 -16.94 -0.57 11.71
N LYS A 334 -16.63 -0.02 10.52
CA LYS A 334 -15.26 0.38 10.19
C LYS A 334 -14.72 1.45 11.13
N ASN A 335 -15.52 2.47 11.42
CA ASN A 335 -15.13 3.52 12.35
C ASN A 335 -14.92 2.97 13.76
N TYR A 336 -15.80 2.07 14.23
CA TYR A 336 -15.67 1.37 15.51
C TYR A 336 -14.34 0.64 15.63
N HIS A 337 -14.02 -0.29 14.73
CA HIS A 337 -12.75 -1.04 14.80
C HIS A 337 -11.51 -0.16 14.62
N THR A 338 -11.62 0.91 13.82
CA THR A 338 -10.54 1.90 13.71
C THR A 338 -10.33 2.64 15.02
N ALA A 339 -11.42 3.04 15.69
CA ALA A 339 -11.41 3.71 16.98
C ALA A 339 -10.86 2.78 18.08
N ASP A 340 -11.33 1.53 18.17
CA ASP A 340 -10.85 0.52 19.11
C ASP A 340 -9.34 0.30 18.96
N LYS A 341 -8.85 0.11 17.72
CA LYS A 341 -7.40 -0.06 17.51
C LYS A 341 -6.62 1.19 17.90
N ARG A 342 -7.11 2.39 17.57
CA ARG A 342 -6.44 3.65 17.92
C ARG A 342 -6.40 3.90 19.42
N LEU A 343 -7.44 3.51 20.15
CA LEU A 343 -7.47 3.56 21.62
C LEU A 343 -6.30 2.77 22.22
N ARG A 344 -5.98 1.58 21.67
CA ARG A 344 -4.83 0.75 22.10
C ARG A 344 -3.48 1.45 21.92
N PHE A 345 -3.37 2.37 20.96
CA PHE A 345 -2.14 3.13 20.69
C PHE A 345 -2.19 4.58 21.19
N ASN A 346 -3.22 4.95 21.96
CA ASN A 346 -3.45 6.33 22.42
C ASN A 346 -3.47 7.37 21.26
N ILE A 347 -3.98 6.97 20.10
CA ILE A 347 -4.10 7.84 18.92
C ILE A 347 -5.48 8.49 18.91
N LEU A 348 -5.55 9.72 19.38
CA LEU A 348 -6.83 10.41 19.56
C LEU A 348 -7.42 10.93 18.23
N PRO A 349 -8.75 10.84 18.03
CA PRO A 349 -9.43 11.56 16.96
C PRO A 349 -9.17 13.08 17.06
N LYS A 350 -9.12 13.76 15.91
CA LYS A 350 -8.82 15.22 15.85
C LYS A 350 -9.75 16.07 16.74
N PHE A 351 -11.00 15.66 16.94
CA PHE A 351 -11.94 16.41 17.79
C PHE A 351 -11.67 16.20 19.29
N VAL A 352 -11.21 15.02 19.71
CA VAL A 352 -10.79 14.74 21.10
C VAL A 352 -9.44 15.41 21.38
N ALA A 353 -8.47 15.21 20.48
CA ALA A 353 -7.09 15.69 20.62
C ALA A 353 -6.96 17.22 20.75
N LYS A 354 -7.91 17.98 20.18
CA LYS A 354 -7.92 19.45 20.25
C LYS A 354 -8.22 19.99 21.63
N THR A 355 -8.86 19.20 22.49
CA THR A 355 -9.22 19.65 23.82
C THR A 355 -8.00 19.59 24.72
N ASN A 356 -7.56 20.75 25.19
CA ASN A 356 -6.50 20.88 26.19
C ASN A 356 -7.06 21.73 27.33
N LEU A 357 -7.10 21.14 28.54
CA LEU A 357 -7.68 21.77 29.72
C LEU A 357 -6.63 22.56 30.52
N ASN A 358 -5.45 22.80 29.94
CA ASN A 358 -4.41 23.64 30.52
C ASN A 358 -4.78 25.12 30.43
N PHE A 359 -4.76 25.82 31.56
CA PHE A 359 -4.99 27.26 31.63
C PHE A 359 -3.77 27.99 32.20
N LYS A 360 -3.67 29.30 31.92
CA LYS A 360 -2.63 30.15 32.49
C LYS A 360 -3.02 30.59 33.89
N PHE A 361 -2.08 30.57 34.82
CA PHE A 361 -2.23 31.09 36.18
C PHE A 361 -1.01 31.93 36.55
N ASN A 362 -1.15 32.76 37.59
CA ASN A 362 -0.07 33.61 38.04
C ASN A 362 1.07 32.77 38.66
N LYS A 363 2.22 32.74 37.99
CA LYS A 363 3.41 32.00 38.41
C LYS A 363 4.26 32.76 39.42
N THR A 364 4.13 34.08 39.52
CA THR A 364 5.02 34.92 40.35
C THR A 364 4.77 34.75 41.85
N ILE A 365 3.63 34.19 42.23
CA ILE A 365 3.21 33.95 43.62
C ILE A 365 3.40 32.50 44.06
N ARG A 366 3.95 31.63 43.20
CA ARG A 366 4.12 30.19 43.46
C ARG A 366 5.57 29.78 43.21
N THR A 367 6.01 28.77 43.93
CA THR A 367 7.30 28.13 43.68
C THR A 367 7.30 27.40 42.33
N PRO A 368 8.48 27.13 41.73
CA PRO A 368 8.57 26.30 40.52
C PRO A 368 7.97 24.90 40.69
N ALA A 369 8.14 24.28 41.87
CA ALA A 369 7.59 22.97 42.18
C ALA A 369 6.05 22.97 42.21
N GLU A 370 5.43 23.95 42.87
CA GLU A 370 3.97 24.11 42.87
C GLU A 370 3.41 24.42 41.48
N THR A 371 4.14 25.21 40.70
CA THR A 371 3.78 25.52 39.31
C THR A 371 3.77 24.25 38.47
N GLN A 372 4.79 23.40 38.61
CA GLN A 372 4.87 22.12 37.90
C GLN A 372 3.77 21.16 38.35
N ALA A 373 3.52 21.03 39.66
CA ALA A 373 2.45 20.18 40.18
C ALA A 373 1.05 20.57 39.67
N ILE A 374 0.80 21.88 39.48
CA ILE A 374 -0.44 22.36 38.86
C ILE A 374 -0.50 21.94 37.39
N TYR A 375 0.59 22.11 36.61
CA TYR A 375 0.62 21.65 35.22
C TYR A 375 0.45 20.13 35.09
N ASP A 376 1.07 19.35 35.97
CA ASP A 376 0.92 17.90 36.01
C ASP A 376 -0.55 17.52 36.27
N ARG A 377 -1.23 18.23 37.18
CA ARG A 377 -2.65 18.03 37.45
C ARG A 377 -3.53 18.43 36.26
N MET A 378 -3.23 19.52 35.56
CA MET A 378 -3.95 19.90 34.33
C MET A 378 -3.74 18.89 33.20
N ASN A 379 -2.52 18.37 33.05
CA ASN A 379 -2.21 17.30 32.10
C ASN A 379 -2.97 16.02 32.45
N GLN A 380 -3.06 15.66 33.73
CA GLN A 380 -3.84 14.51 34.19
C GLN A 380 -5.34 14.67 33.88
N ILE A 381 -5.90 15.85 34.12
CA ILE A 381 -7.29 16.17 33.77
C ILE A 381 -7.51 16.04 32.26
N THR A 382 -6.59 16.58 31.45
CA THR A 382 -6.65 16.47 29.99
C THR A 382 -6.60 15.01 29.53
N MET A 383 -5.71 14.18 30.10
CA MET A 383 -5.61 12.76 29.79
C MET A 383 -6.87 11.98 30.19
N ASN A 384 -7.45 12.27 31.36
CA ASN A 384 -8.71 11.65 31.80
C ASN A 384 -9.86 11.98 30.85
N TYR A 385 -10.01 13.26 30.48
CA TYR A 385 -11.00 13.67 29.48
C TYR A 385 -10.79 12.93 28.15
N HIS A 386 -9.55 12.82 27.66
CA HIS A 386 -9.28 12.10 26.41
C HIS A 386 -9.67 10.63 26.50
N LYS A 387 -9.40 9.97 27.63
CA LYS A 387 -9.78 8.58 27.88
C LYS A 387 -11.30 8.41 27.87
N GLU A 388 -12.01 9.18 28.70
CA GLU A 388 -13.47 9.09 28.83
C GLU A 388 -14.17 9.44 27.51
N ALA A 389 -13.73 10.49 26.82
CA ALA A 389 -14.30 10.87 25.52
C ALA A 389 -14.09 9.77 24.47
N MET A 390 -12.92 9.10 24.47
CA MET A 390 -12.64 8.02 23.54
C MET A 390 -13.44 6.75 23.86
N GLU A 391 -13.66 6.46 25.14
CA GLU A 391 -14.49 5.35 25.60
C GLU A 391 -15.96 5.54 25.19
N VAL A 392 -16.55 6.70 25.50
CA VAL A 392 -17.93 7.03 25.08
C VAL A 392 -18.06 6.97 23.55
N PHE A 393 -17.10 7.54 22.82
CA PHE A 393 -17.11 7.52 21.36
C PHE A 393 -17.04 6.10 20.80
N THR A 394 -16.19 5.24 21.36
CA THR A 394 -16.02 3.85 20.88
C THR A 394 -17.25 3.01 21.21
N ASN A 395 -17.82 3.16 22.42
CA ASN A 395 -19.02 2.45 22.84
C ASN A 395 -20.24 2.84 21.99
N THR A 396 -20.42 4.15 21.73
CA THR A 396 -21.51 4.64 20.86
C THR A 396 -21.42 4.02 19.45
N LEU A 397 -20.22 3.95 18.88
CA LEU A 397 -20.02 3.34 17.56
C LEU A 397 -20.29 1.82 17.57
N ALA A 398 -19.97 1.13 18.66
CA ALA A 398 -20.25 -0.30 18.82
C ALA A 398 -21.77 -0.55 18.88
N GLU A 399 -22.47 0.18 19.75
CA GLU A 399 -23.93 0.12 19.90
C GLU A 399 -24.66 0.44 18.59
N ASP A 400 -24.26 1.52 17.89
CA ASP A 400 -24.82 1.88 16.58
C ASP A 400 -24.62 0.76 15.55
N ALA A 401 -23.45 0.10 15.55
CA ALA A 401 -23.16 -1.00 14.63
C ALA A 401 -24.02 -2.24 14.95
N GLU A 402 -24.26 -2.54 16.23
CA GLU A 402 -25.13 -3.64 16.65
C GLU A 402 -26.60 -3.37 16.32
N LEU A 403 -27.10 -2.17 16.59
CA LEU A 403 -28.47 -1.76 16.26
C LEU A 403 -28.72 -1.87 14.75
N LEU A 404 -27.81 -1.34 13.94
CA LEU A 404 -27.92 -1.41 12.48
C LEU A 404 -27.88 -2.86 11.97
N LYS A 405 -27.06 -3.72 12.59
CA LYS A 405 -27.02 -5.14 12.25
C LYS A 405 -28.35 -5.81 12.56
N TYR A 406 -28.90 -5.57 13.75
CA TYR A 406 -30.21 -6.09 14.14
C TYR A 406 -31.30 -5.64 13.16
N GLU A 407 -31.35 -4.36 12.80
CA GLU A 407 -32.31 -3.85 11.82
C GLU A 407 -32.17 -4.52 10.45
N ILE A 408 -30.94 -4.73 9.97
CA ILE A 408 -30.67 -5.45 8.72
C ILE A 408 -31.23 -6.87 8.81
N ASP A 409 -30.93 -7.60 9.89
CA ASP A 409 -31.42 -8.97 10.09
C ASP A 409 -32.94 -9.05 10.10
N GLN A 410 -33.63 -8.06 10.70
CA GLN A 410 -35.10 -8.00 10.67
C GLN A 410 -35.65 -7.74 9.26
N LEU A 411 -35.00 -6.88 8.48
CA LEU A 411 -35.40 -6.64 7.08
C LEU A 411 -35.19 -7.87 6.20
N ILE A 412 -34.14 -8.65 6.45
CA ILE A 412 -33.89 -9.91 5.74
C ILE A 412 -34.94 -10.95 6.14
N LYS A 413 -35.34 -11.01 7.41
CA LYS A 413 -36.44 -11.90 7.86
C LYS A 413 -37.78 -11.54 7.23
N GLY A 414 -38.06 -10.24 7.10
CA GLY A 414 -39.26 -9.69 6.45
C GLY A 414 -39.14 -9.56 4.94
N PHE A 415 -38.19 -10.24 4.28
CA PHE A 415 -37.99 -10.11 2.84
C PHE A 415 -39.24 -10.58 2.07
N PRO A 416 -39.66 -9.86 1.00
CA PRO A 416 -40.91 -10.17 0.30
C PRO A 416 -40.94 -11.58 -0.29
N LYS A 417 -42.04 -12.29 -0.04
CA LYS A 417 -42.34 -13.61 -0.60
C LYS A 417 -43.44 -13.51 -1.66
N ASP A 418 -43.17 -12.76 -2.71
CA ASP A 418 -44.15 -12.57 -3.78
C ASP A 418 -44.43 -13.93 -4.46
N ASP A 419 -45.63 -14.49 -4.27
CA ASP A 419 -46.10 -15.70 -4.96
C ASP A 419 -46.46 -15.35 -6.41
N THR A 420 -45.45 -15.09 -7.23
CA THR A 420 -45.61 -15.14 -8.69
C THR A 420 -45.42 -16.59 -9.12
N ASN A 421 -46.43 -17.21 -9.71
CA ASN A 421 -46.51 -18.63 -10.12
C ASN A 421 -45.35 -19.17 -11.00
N GLU A 422 -44.33 -18.38 -11.31
CA GLU A 422 -43.22 -18.72 -12.21
C GLU A 422 -41.89 -19.02 -11.49
N ILE A 423 -41.67 -18.52 -10.27
CA ILE A 423 -40.41 -18.73 -9.52
C ILE A 423 -40.72 -18.89 -8.04
N ASP A 424 -40.18 -19.94 -7.41
CA ASP A 424 -40.28 -20.18 -5.96
C ASP A 424 -39.67 -18.99 -5.19
N PRO A 425 -40.45 -18.28 -4.33
CA PRO A 425 -39.95 -17.17 -3.53
C PRO A 425 -38.74 -17.51 -2.65
N GLU A 426 -38.59 -18.77 -2.25
CA GLU A 426 -37.46 -19.22 -1.43
C GLU A 426 -36.15 -19.21 -2.22
N VAL A 427 -36.19 -19.49 -3.53
CA VAL A 427 -35.02 -19.45 -4.42
C VAL A 427 -34.48 -18.03 -4.55
N CYS A 428 -35.38 -17.03 -4.65
CA CYS A 428 -34.96 -15.62 -4.68
C CYS A 428 -34.34 -15.18 -3.35
N LEU A 429 -34.95 -15.58 -2.23
CA LEU A 429 -34.44 -15.28 -0.90
C LEU A 429 -33.06 -15.92 -0.66
N GLU A 430 -32.85 -17.15 -1.12
CA GLU A 430 -31.57 -17.85 -1.05
C GLU A 430 -30.49 -17.11 -1.86
N ALA A 431 -30.77 -16.77 -3.12
CA ALA A 431 -29.85 -16.00 -3.96
C ALA A 431 -29.50 -14.63 -3.34
N PHE A 432 -30.49 -13.97 -2.73
CA PHE A 432 -30.27 -12.72 -2.00
C PHE A 432 -29.36 -12.91 -0.77
N LYS A 433 -29.58 -13.98 0.02
CA LYS A 433 -28.76 -14.29 1.21
C LYS A 433 -27.32 -14.60 0.82
N ASP A 434 -27.11 -15.36 -0.25
CA ASP A 434 -25.76 -15.67 -0.77
C ASP A 434 -25.03 -14.42 -1.23
N TYR A 435 -25.71 -13.58 -2.02
CA TYR A 435 -25.21 -12.28 -2.41
C TYR A 435 -24.84 -11.42 -1.19
N HIS A 436 -25.73 -11.36 -0.20
CA HIS A 436 -25.55 -10.57 1.00
C HIS A 436 -24.36 -11.06 1.82
N LYS A 437 -24.19 -12.38 1.96
CA LYS A 437 -23.05 -13.01 2.63
C LYS A 437 -21.73 -12.64 1.95
N LEU A 438 -21.64 -12.72 0.62
CA LEU A 438 -20.46 -12.30 -0.14
C LEU A 438 -20.15 -10.82 0.07
N ARG A 439 -21.19 -9.99 0.14
CA ARG A 439 -21.07 -8.55 0.39
C ARG A 439 -20.54 -8.25 1.79
N LEU A 440 -21.00 -8.97 2.82
CA LEU A 440 -20.48 -8.86 4.19
C LEU A 440 -19.01 -9.29 4.25
N GLN A 441 -18.66 -10.44 3.63
CA GLN A 441 -17.26 -10.89 3.53
C GLN A 441 -16.36 -9.83 2.87
N ARG A 442 -16.86 -9.15 1.83
CA ARG A 442 -16.12 -8.06 1.18
C ARG A 442 -15.88 -6.91 2.15
N TYR A 443 -16.89 -6.55 2.93
CA TYR A 443 -16.78 -5.48 3.92
C TYR A 443 -15.82 -5.83 5.05
N ASP A 444 -15.79 -7.08 5.50
CA ASP A 444 -14.82 -7.55 6.50
C ASP A 444 -13.38 -7.50 5.96
N LEU A 445 -13.18 -7.84 4.69
CA LEU A 445 -11.85 -7.72 4.07
C LEU A 445 -11.41 -6.26 3.92
N GLN A 446 -12.34 -5.35 3.57
CA GLN A 446 -12.08 -3.90 3.54
C GLN A 446 -11.78 -3.33 4.93
N LEU A 447 -12.40 -3.89 5.96
CA LEU A 447 -12.14 -3.56 7.35
C LEU A 447 -10.71 -3.95 7.74
N GLN A 448 -10.29 -5.19 7.44
CA GLN A 448 -8.94 -5.66 7.69
C GLN A 448 -7.89 -4.73 7.04
N GLN A 449 -8.11 -4.32 5.79
CA GLN A 449 -7.23 -3.36 5.10
C GLN A 449 -7.13 -2.00 5.80
N ALA A 450 -8.26 -1.48 6.30
CA ALA A 450 -8.28 -0.17 6.94
C ALA A 450 -7.67 -0.15 8.35
N VAL A 451 -7.64 -1.30 9.02
CA VAL A 451 -7.15 -1.44 10.38
C VAL A 451 -5.62 -1.65 10.40
N HIS A 452 -4.99 -2.07 9.30
CA HIS A 452 -3.52 -2.06 9.16
C HIS A 452 -3.02 -0.61 8.96
N PHE A 453 -2.56 0.01 10.05
CA PHE A 453 -1.83 1.27 10.06
C PHE A 453 -0.40 1.09 9.55
#